data_AF-A0A1I2GRF1-F1
#
_entry.id   AF-A0A1I2GRF1-F1
#
_cell.length_a   1.000
_cell.length_b   1.000
_cell.length_c   1.000
_cell.angle_alpha   90.00
_cell.angle_beta   90.00
_cell.angle_gamma   90.00
#
_symmetry.space_group_name_H-M   'P 1'
#
loop_
_entity.id
_entity.type
_entity.pdbx_description
1 polymer ?
#
loop_
_entity_poly.entity_id
_entity_poly.type
_entity_poly.pdbx_seq_one_letter_code
_entity_poly.pdbx_strand_id
1 'polypeptide(L)'
;MTRLRDEFPVLATCVYLNSNSTGAFPRDAARVLAEYGERLTRWRDETWEDWLAALRRYHAGVERLLGAPAGTVMTDASASALLGRFASCFDYRSGRPRVVTTNREFPSTGFLLRAMARYGLELEVVDVERDDLAPEAAIAAALDERTAFVVVSHASFATGALLDLRALARAAHDVGALLVVDAYQSLGVVPLDVIADDVDVVLGGAHKWLCGSTELAFMYVRRALLSTLEPAFTGWMATDAPLSFAPRSAYAGDAWRFACGTPQVLPALVSQRGLDLLLGVGVAAIRAHSLACTARIVARCGAEGIAIATPPEPDRRGGIVALRFPGSQQVQQRLLAAGHVTSWRGVLRIAPHIYNTFEEIDACLDRLIAERRAAV
;
A
#
# COMPACT_ATOMS: atom_id res chain seq x y z
N MET A 1 1.38 -24.67 5.04
CA MET A 1 1.27 -23.98 3.74
C MET A 1 0.13 -24.51 2.88
N THR A 2 -0.06 -25.83 2.70
CA THR A 2 -1.03 -26.40 1.75
C THR A 2 -2.47 -25.89 1.92
N ARG A 3 -3.03 -25.90 3.14
CA ARG A 3 -4.41 -25.41 3.39
C ARG A 3 -4.62 -23.92 3.08
N LEU A 4 -3.60 -23.07 3.27
CA LEU A 4 -3.71 -21.64 2.96
C LEU A 4 -3.70 -21.40 1.45
N ARG A 5 -2.92 -22.20 0.70
CA ARG A 5 -2.86 -22.07 -0.76
C ARG A 5 -4.20 -22.39 -1.43
N ASP A 6 -4.95 -23.34 -0.89
CA ASP A 6 -6.25 -23.74 -1.43
C ASP A 6 -7.29 -22.60 -1.40
N GLU A 7 -7.09 -21.61 -0.54
CA GLU A 7 -7.90 -20.39 -0.48
C GLU A 7 -7.71 -19.49 -1.70
N PHE A 8 -6.67 -19.68 -2.51
CA PHE A 8 -6.34 -18.79 -3.64
C PHE A 8 -6.43 -19.53 -4.98
N PRO A 9 -7.57 -19.47 -5.69
CA PRO A 9 -7.81 -20.28 -6.89
C PRO A 9 -6.80 -20.07 -8.03
N VAL A 10 -6.23 -18.86 -8.17
CA VAL A 10 -5.25 -18.53 -9.22
C VAL A 10 -3.97 -19.38 -9.13
N LEU A 11 -3.65 -19.92 -7.94
CA LEU A 11 -2.47 -20.75 -7.72
C LEU A 11 -2.60 -22.15 -8.32
N ALA A 12 -3.82 -22.58 -8.67
CA ALA A 12 -4.06 -23.84 -9.36
C ALA A 12 -3.82 -23.75 -10.87
N THR A 13 -3.73 -22.54 -11.43
CA THR A 13 -3.68 -22.31 -12.88
C THR A 13 -2.34 -21.77 -13.37
N CYS A 14 -1.51 -21.23 -12.48
CA CYS A 14 -0.24 -20.61 -12.86
C CYS A 14 0.74 -20.51 -11.67
N VAL A 15 2.00 -20.25 -11.99
CA VAL A 15 3.00 -19.79 -11.01
C VAL A 15 2.82 -18.29 -10.81
N TYR A 16 2.17 -17.90 -9.70
CA TYR A 16 1.79 -16.51 -9.45
C TYR A 16 2.80 -15.77 -8.54
N LEU A 17 3.66 -14.94 -9.12
CA LEU A 17 4.72 -14.18 -8.44
C LEU A 17 4.57 -12.66 -8.66
N ASN A 18 3.33 -12.18 -8.59
CA ASN A 18 2.96 -10.80 -8.95
C ASN A 18 2.19 -10.03 -7.85
N SER A 19 2.43 -10.41 -6.60
CA SER A 19 1.70 -9.89 -5.42
C SER A 19 1.89 -8.38 -5.19
N ASN A 20 2.99 -7.83 -5.72
CA ASN A 20 3.29 -6.39 -5.71
C ASN A 20 2.47 -5.56 -6.70
N SER A 21 1.77 -6.22 -7.64
CA SER A 21 0.80 -5.59 -8.52
C SER A 21 -0.60 -5.86 -8.00
N THR A 22 -0.93 -7.13 -7.80
CA THR A 22 -2.20 -7.59 -7.24
C THR A 22 -1.93 -8.89 -6.49
N GLY A 23 -2.35 -9.02 -5.24
CA GLY A 23 -2.30 -10.27 -4.50
C GLY A 23 -3.29 -11.28 -5.05
N ALA A 24 -3.01 -12.57 -4.86
CA ALA A 24 -3.99 -13.60 -5.17
C ALA A 24 -5.27 -13.36 -4.35
N PHE A 25 -6.43 -13.50 -4.99
CA PHE A 25 -7.71 -13.20 -4.36
C PHE A 25 -8.31 -14.45 -3.70
N PRO A 26 -8.85 -14.36 -2.47
CA PRO A 26 -9.46 -15.50 -1.79
C PRO A 26 -10.72 -16.03 -2.49
N ARG A 27 -10.91 -17.35 -2.44
CA ARG A 27 -12.07 -18.07 -3.00
C ARG A 27 -13.40 -17.60 -2.40
N ASP A 28 -13.41 -17.27 -1.10
CA ASP A 28 -14.61 -16.85 -0.37
C ASP A 28 -15.22 -15.53 -0.89
N ALA A 29 -14.50 -14.79 -1.74
CA ALA A 29 -15.04 -13.61 -2.41
C ALA A 29 -16.32 -13.90 -3.22
N ALA A 30 -16.44 -15.09 -3.82
CA ALA A 30 -17.63 -15.48 -4.57
C ALA A 30 -18.89 -15.52 -3.70
N ARG A 31 -18.77 -16.03 -2.46
CA ARG A 31 -19.87 -16.05 -1.49
C ARG A 31 -20.26 -14.64 -1.07
N VAL A 32 -19.28 -13.78 -0.79
CA VAL A 32 -19.53 -12.37 -0.42
C VAL A 32 -20.27 -11.63 -1.54
N LEU A 33 -19.88 -11.84 -2.79
CA LEU A 33 -20.53 -11.23 -3.95
C LEU A 33 -21.99 -11.69 -4.10
N ALA A 34 -22.25 -12.99 -3.93
CA ALA A 34 -23.60 -13.53 -3.96
C ALA A 34 -24.48 -12.94 -2.86
N GLU A 35 -24.01 -12.94 -1.61
CA GLU A 35 -24.73 -12.36 -0.46
C GLU A 35 -24.98 -10.85 -0.61
N TYR A 36 -24.04 -10.11 -1.19
CA TYR A 36 -24.21 -8.69 -1.48
C TYR A 36 -25.27 -8.46 -2.55
N GLY A 37 -25.23 -9.25 -3.64
CA GLY A 37 -26.22 -9.19 -4.71
C GLY A 37 -27.64 -9.49 -4.23
N GLU A 38 -27.81 -10.55 -3.43
CA GLU A 38 -29.09 -10.90 -2.81
C GLU A 38 -29.64 -9.74 -1.96
N ARG A 39 -28.77 -9.09 -1.17
CA ARG A 39 -29.17 -7.96 -0.34
C ARG A 39 -29.64 -6.76 -1.14
N LEU A 40 -28.98 -6.45 -2.24
CA LEU A 40 -29.42 -5.39 -3.16
C LEU A 40 -30.82 -5.67 -3.72
N THR A 41 -31.14 -6.93 -4.05
CA THR A 41 -32.47 -7.29 -4.56
C THR A 41 -33.56 -7.32 -3.49
N ARG A 42 -33.18 -7.29 -2.20
CA ARG A 42 -34.07 -7.35 -1.04
C ARG A 42 -33.85 -6.17 -0.09
N TRP A 43 -33.58 -4.99 -0.66
CA TRP A 43 -33.16 -3.80 0.07
C TRP A 43 -34.06 -3.45 1.27
N ARG A 44 -33.41 -3.09 2.37
CA ARG A 44 -33.98 -2.61 3.64
C ARG A 44 -33.01 -1.57 4.20
N ASP A 45 -33.47 -0.42 4.66
CA ASP A 45 -32.60 0.68 5.09
C ASP A 45 -31.73 0.31 6.31
N GLU A 46 -32.20 -0.64 7.13
CA GLU A 46 -31.45 -1.25 8.23
C GLU A 46 -30.13 -1.90 7.77
N THR A 47 -30.02 -2.24 6.49
CA THR A 47 -28.77 -2.73 5.86
C THR A 47 -27.60 -1.77 6.08
N TRP A 48 -27.87 -0.46 6.21
CA TRP A 48 -26.82 0.52 6.47
C TRP A 48 -26.08 0.25 7.78
N GLU A 49 -26.75 -0.18 8.83
CA GLU A 49 -26.11 -0.48 10.12
C GLU A 49 -25.11 -1.63 9.97
N ASP A 50 -25.52 -2.72 9.32
CA ASP A 50 -24.65 -3.87 9.03
C ASP A 50 -23.45 -3.48 8.15
N TRP A 51 -23.67 -2.62 7.17
CA TRP A 51 -22.64 -2.17 6.24
C TRP A 51 -21.63 -1.24 6.90
N LEU A 52 -22.07 -0.35 7.79
CA LEU A 52 -21.17 0.48 8.59
C LEU A 52 -20.38 -0.37 9.60
N ALA A 53 -21.01 -1.38 10.21
CA ALA A 53 -20.32 -2.33 11.07
C ALA A 53 -19.26 -3.13 10.30
N ALA A 54 -19.55 -3.55 9.07
CA ALA A 54 -18.58 -4.23 8.21
C ALA A 54 -17.38 -3.34 7.83
N LEU A 55 -17.62 -2.05 7.54
CA LEU A 55 -16.54 -1.09 7.30
C LEU A 55 -15.66 -0.91 8.54
N ARG A 56 -16.27 -0.74 9.72
CA ARG A 56 -15.53 -0.64 10.99
C ARG A 56 -14.72 -1.91 11.28
N ARG A 57 -15.23 -3.10 10.94
CA ARG A 57 -14.47 -4.36 11.05
C ARG A 57 -13.23 -4.34 10.15
N TYR A 58 -13.35 -3.84 8.92
CA TYR A 58 -12.21 -3.71 8.02
C TYR A 58 -11.19 -2.69 8.55
N HIS A 59 -11.65 -1.53 9.03
CA HIS A 59 -10.80 -0.53 9.68
C HIS A 59 -10.03 -1.14 10.85
N ALA A 60 -10.71 -1.87 11.74
CA ALA A 60 -10.08 -2.55 12.87
C ALA A 60 -9.03 -3.60 12.45
N GLY A 61 -9.25 -4.30 11.33
CA GLY A 61 -8.26 -5.22 10.78
C GLY A 61 -7.00 -4.50 10.28
N VAL A 62 -7.16 -3.34 9.62
CA VAL A 62 -6.03 -2.50 9.18
C VAL A 62 -5.30 -1.89 10.38
N GLU A 63 -6.03 -1.42 11.39
CA GLU A 63 -5.46 -0.90 12.64
C GLU A 63 -4.58 -1.94 13.33
N ARG A 64 -5.03 -3.20 13.38
CA ARG A 64 -4.23 -4.32 13.92
C ARG A 64 -2.95 -4.58 13.12
N LEU A 65 -2.98 -4.44 11.79
CA LEU A 65 -1.77 -4.58 10.97
C LEU A 65 -0.76 -3.46 11.21
N LEU A 66 -1.23 -2.26 11.56
CA LEU A 66 -0.43 -1.06 11.76
C LEU A 66 0.03 -0.87 13.20
N GLY A 67 -0.45 -1.67 14.16
CA GLY A 67 -0.31 -1.34 15.59
C GLY A 67 -1.03 -0.04 15.98
N ALA A 68 -2.00 0.40 15.17
CA ALA A 68 -2.68 1.68 15.34
C ALA A 68 -3.82 1.58 16.37
N PRO A 69 -4.08 2.64 17.16
CA PRO A 69 -5.20 2.64 18.08
C PRO A 69 -6.55 2.78 17.36
N ALA A 70 -7.61 2.22 17.94
CA ALA A 70 -8.92 2.12 17.30
C ALA A 70 -9.50 3.48 16.83
N GLY A 71 -10.24 3.50 15.72
CA GLY A 71 -10.85 4.71 15.15
C GLY A 71 -9.86 5.64 14.45
N THR A 72 -8.69 5.16 14.03
CA THR A 72 -7.68 5.98 13.34
C THR A 72 -7.57 5.67 11.85
N VAL A 73 -8.29 4.67 11.36
CA VAL A 73 -8.32 4.29 9.95
C VAL A 73 -9.62 4.71 9.26
N MET A 74 -9.48 5.26 8.06
CA MET A 74 -10.57 5.50 7.12
C MET A 74 -10.27 4.83 5.77
N THR A 75 -11.32 4.45 5.03
CA THR A 75 -11.22 3.86 3.70
C THR A 75 -11.86 4.72 2.61
N ASP A 76 -11.40 4.56 1.38
CA ASP A 76 -12.00 5.16 0.19
C ASP A 76 -11.64 4.36 -1.07
N ALA A 77 -12.09 4.80 -2.25
CA ALA A 77 -11.83 4.15 -3.53
C ALA A 77 -10.36 4.15 -3.96
N SER A 78 -9.55 5.12 -3.50
CA SER A 78 -8.13 5.23 -3.89
C SER A 78 -7.28 6.01 -2.88
N ALA A 79 -5.98 5.73 -2.83
CA ALA A 79 -5.05 6.50 -2.01
C ALA A 79 -4.91 7.95 -2.50
N SER A 80 -5.10 8.22 -3.80
CA SER A 80 -5.13 9.58 -4.34
C SER A 80 -6.25 10.42 -3.71
N ALA A 81 -7.43 9.83 -3.55
CA ALA A 81 -8.56 10.51 -2.92
C ALA A 81 -8.27 10.78 -1.44
N LEU A 82 -7.71 9.80 -0.73
CA LEU A 82 -7.34 9.95 0.68
C LEU A 82 -6.23 10.98 0.91
N LEU A 83 -5.15 10.93 0.11
CA LEU A 83 -4.08 11.93 0.16
C LEU A 83 -4.60 13.32 -0.19
N GLY A 84 -5.54 13.42 -1.14
CA GLY A 84 -6.20 14.68 -1.47
C GLY A 84 -7.01 15.25 -0.30
N ARG A 85 -7.74 14.40 0.43
CA ARG A 85 -8.46 14.80 1.66
C ARG A 85 -7.50 15.29 2.74
N PHE A 86 -6.44 14.53 3.01
CA PHE A 86 -5.42 14.92 3.97
C PHE A 86 -4.75 16.26 3.57
N ALA A 87 -4.28 16.37 2.34
CA ALA A 87 -3.65 17.59 1.83
C ALA A 87 -4.60 18.79 1.84
N SER A 88 -5.93 18.58 1.78
CA SER A 88 -6.92 19.65 1.87
C SER A 88 -7.11 20.22 3.29
N CYS A 89 -6.49 19.62 4.31
CA CYS A 89 -6.59 20.08 5.71
C CYS A 89 -5.67 21.28 6.02
N PHE A 90 -4.78 21.66 5.09
CA PHE A 90 -3.79 22.70 5.30
C PHE A 90 -4.13 23.96 4.52
N ASP A 91 -4.01 25.12 5.16
CA ASP A 91 -3.93 26.41 4.46
C ASP A 91 -2.47 26.71 4.11
N TYR A 92 -2.09 26.41 2.87
CA TYR A 92 -0.73 26.62 2.40
C TYR A 92 -0.36 28.10 2.19
N ARG A 93 -1.32 29.03 2.17
CA ARG A 93 -1.03 30.45 1.94
C ARG A 93 -0.66 31.18 3.23
N SER A 94 -1.26 30.76 4.35
CA SER A 94 -1.04 31.38 5.67
C SER A 94 -0.22 30.50 6.62
N GLY A 95 -0.16 29.19 6.36
CA GLY A 95 0.60 28.23 7.14
C GLY A 95 1.94 27.84 6.51
N ARG A 96 2.26 26.55 6.56
CA ARG A 96 3.47 25.95 5.99
C ARG A 96 3.20 25.55 4.54
N PRO A 97 3.77 26.23 3.53
CA PRO A 97 3.41 25.99 2.14
C PRO A 97 4.08 24.73 1.56
N ARG A 98 5.24 24.31 2.10
CA ARG A 98 6.08 23.32 1.43
C ARG A 98 5.61 21.89 1.70
N VAL A 99 5.55 21.09 0.64
CA VAL A 99 5.41 19.63 0.73
C VAL A 99 6.59 18.98 0.01
N VAL A 100 7.27 18.07 0.68
CA VAL A 100 8.45 17.36 0.15
C VAL A 100 8.04 15.97 -0.33
N THR A 101 8.56 15.55 -1.49
CA THR A 101 8.42 14.19 -2.01
C THR A 101 9.60 13.83 -2.89
N THR A 102 9.61 12.67 -3.54
CA THR A 102 10.70 12.24 -4.43
C THR A 102 10.24 12.05 -5.88
N ASN A 103 11.17 12.08 -6.83
CA ASN A 103 10.93 11.68 -8.23
C ASN A 103 10.74 10.14 -8.40
N ARG A 104 10.77 9.36 -7.31
CA ARG A 104 10.62 7.89 -7.30
C ARG A 104 9.27 7.42 -6.74
N GLU A 105 8.41 8.33 -6.30
CA GLU A 105 7.07 7.99 -5.84
C GLU A 105 6.17 7.44 -6.96
N PHE A 106 5.12 6.73 -6.55
CA PHE A 106 4.10 6.31 -7.50
C PHE A 106 3.46 7.54 -8.19
N PRO A 107 3.17 7.50 -9.51
CA PRO A 107 2.80 8.70 -10.27
C PRO A 107 1.67 9.53 -9.66
N SER A 108 0.68 8.87 -9.04
CA SER A 108 -0.46 9.54 -8.41
C SER A 108 -0.08 10.60 -7.38
N THR A 109 0.99 10.38 -6.59
CA THR A 109 1.48 11.33 -5.59
C THR A 109 1.91 12.64 -6.25
N GLY A 110 2.79 12.55 -7.25
CA GLY A 110 3.28 13.72 -7.98
C GLY A 110 2.17 14.45 -8.74
N PHE A 111 1.25 13.73 -9.38
CA PHE A 111 0.10 14.35 -10.09
C PHE A 111 -0.80 15.16 -9.14
N LEU A 112 -1.18 14.57 -8.00
CA LEU A 112 -2.03 15.22 -7.02
C LEU A 112 -1.35 16.45 -6.40
N LEU A 113 -0.12 16.29 -5.90
CA LEU A 113 0.58 17.38 -5.20
C LEU A 113 0.88 18.56 -6.14
N ARG A 114 1.24 18.32 -7.41
CA ARG A 114 1.40 19.40 -8.40
C ARG A 114 0.09 20.15 -8.64
N ALA A 115 -1.04 19.45 -8.69
CA ALA A 115 -2.35 20.10 -8.86
C ALA A 115 -2.73 20.98 -7.66
N MET A 116 -2.25 20.64 -6.46
CA MET A 116 -2.49 21.42 -5.25
C MET A 116 -1.74 22.76 -5.21
N ALA A 117 -0.79 23.00 -6.12
CA ALA A 117 -0.10 24.30 -6.24
C ALA A 117 -1.07 25.48 -6.45
N ARG A 118 -2.23 25.24 -7.10
CA ARG A 118 -3.29 26.26 -7.24
C ARG A 118 -3.86 26.75 -5.90
N TYR A 119 -3.69 25.97 -4.84
CA TYR A 119 -4.12 26.27 -3.48
C TYR A 119 -2.98 26.82 -2.60
N GLY A 120 -1.81 27.11 -3.18
CA GLY A 120 -0.66 27.69 -2.48
C GLY A 120 0.39 26.66 -2.02
N LEU A 121 0.21 25.37 -2.30
CA LEU A 121 1.21 24.35 -2.00
C LEU A 121 2.48 24.57 -2.83
N GLU A 122 3.64 24.63 -2.17
CA GLU A 122 4.97 24.64 -2.78
C GLU A 122 5.53 23.21 -2.80
N LEU A 123 5.57 22.58 -3.98
CA LEU A 123 6.04 21.20 -4.09
C LEU A 123 7.55 21.17 -4.30
N GLU A 124 8.26 20.57 -3.35
CA GLU A 124 9.68 20.23 -3.45
C GLU A 124 9.83 18.75 -3.84
N VAL A 125 10.46 18.47 -4.97
CA VAL A 125 10.67 17.11 -5.47
C VAL A 125 12.16 16.79 -5.41
N VAL A 126 12.56 15.98 -4.43
CA VAL A 126 13.91 15.49 -4.28
C VAL A 126 14.25 14.57 -5.45
N ASP A 127 15.31 14.91 -6.17
CA ASP A 127 15.80 14.11 -7.29
C ASP A 127 16.64 12.95 -6.75
N VAL A 128 16.03 11.77 -6.69
CA VAL A 128 16.69 10.55 -6.23
C VAL A 128 17.20 9.81 -7.46
N GLU A 129 18.50 9.52 -7.49
CA GLU A 129 19.11 8.76 -8.58
C GLU A 129 18.55 7.35 -8.68
N ARG A 130 18.61 6.74 -9.87
CA ARG A 130 17.92 5.45 -10.10
C ARG A 130 18.43 4.34 -9.20
N ASP A 131 19.73 4.36 -8.94
CA ASP A 131 20.43 3.35 -8.17
C ASP A 131 20.68 3.79 -6.71
N ASP A 132 20.16 4.96 -6.33
CA ASP A 132 20.09 5.36 -4.93
C ASP A 132 18.89 4.66 -4.26
N LEU A 133 19.22 3.70 -3.39
CA LEU A 133 18.27 2.89 -2.63
C LEU A 133 18.15 3.35 -1.17
N ALA A 134 18.82 4.46 -0.82
CA ALA A 134 18.84 5.05 0.51
C ALA A 134 18.80 6.59 0.49
N PRO A 135 17.74 7.19 -0.10
CA PRO A 135 17.66 8.64 -0.26
C PRO A 135 17.30 9.41 1.02
N GLU A 136 17.24 8.76 2.19
CA GLU A 136 16.73 9.37 3.43
C GLU A 136 17.50 10.66 3.80
N ALA A 137 18.81 10.69 3.58
CA ALA A 137 19.63 11.88 3.84
C ALA A 137 19.29 13.05 2.90
N ALA A 138 19.06 12.76 1.61
CA ALA A 138 18.66 13.77 0.63
C ALA A 138 17.26 14.31 0.91
N ILE A 139 16.34 13.42 1.34
CA ILE A 139 14.99 13.80 1.76
C ILE A 139 15.07 14.70 2.99
N ALA A 140 15.82 14.30 4.02
CA ALA A 140 15.98 15.07 5.25
C ALA A 140 16.55 16.47 5.00
N ALA A 141 17.53 16.59 4.08
CA ALA A 141 18.12 17.87 3.72
C ALA A 141 17.16 18.86 3.04
N ALA A 142 16.04 18.38 2.49
CA ALA A 142 15.01 19.22 1.87
C ALA A 142 13.94 19.73 2.86
N LEU A 143 13.95 19.21 4.10
CA LEU A 143 13.00 19.57 5.15
C LEU A 143 13.45 20.84 5.88
N ASP A 144 12.50 21.75 6.11
CA ASP A 144 12.70 22.98 6.86
C ASP A 144 11.42 23.41 7.59
N GLU A 145 11.46 24.50 8.34
CA GLU A 145 10.32 25.02 9.12
C GLU A 145 9.12 25.45 8.24
N ARG A 146 9.31 25.61 6.92
CA ARG A 146 8.23 25.88 5.95
C ARG A 146 7.52 24.62 5.49
N THR A 147 8.03 23.45 5.85
CA THR A 147 7.52 22.15 5.43
C THR A 147 6.32 21.72 6.27
N ALA A 148 5.17 21.54 5.63
CA ALA A 148 3.95 21.02 6.26
C ALA A 148 4.04 19.51 6.47
N PHE A 149 4.41 18.78 5.41
CA PHE A 149 4.59 17.34 5.46
C PHE A 149 5.49 16.84 4.33
N VAL A 150 6.04 15.64 4.53
CA VAL A 150 6.79 14.87 3.55
C VAL A 150 6.03 13.60 3.20
N VAL A 151 5.91 13.27 1.91
CA VAL A 151 5.25 12.04 1.42
C VAL A 151 6.25 11.15 0.71
N VAL A 152 6.43 9.93 1.24
CA VAL A 152 7.37 8.93 0.70
C VAL A 152 6.77 7.52 0.73
N SER A 153 7.22 6.65 -0.15
CA SER A 153 6.87 5.21 -0.12
C SER A 153 7.76 4.46 0.87
N HIS A 154 7.18 3.72 1.82
CA HIS A 154 7.95 2.85 2.73
C HIS A 154 8.74 1.79 1.95
N ALA A 155 8.11 1.21 0.92
CA ALA A 155 8.77 0.33 -0.03
C ALA A 155 8.64 0.88 -1.46
N SER A 156 9.76 0.98 -2.17
CA SER A 156 9.76 1.34 -3.59
C SER A 156 8.94 0.35 -4.41
N PHE A 157 8.00 0.84 -5.22
CA PHE A 157 7.27 -0.02 -6.15
C PHE A 157 8.17 -0.61 -7.23
N ALA A 158 9.28 0.06 -7.58
CA ALA A 158 10.17 -0.39 -8.64
C ALA A 158 11.16 -1.45 -8.12
N THR A 159 11.84 -1.16 -7.02
CA THR A 159 12.98 -1.96 -6.52
C THR A 159 12.64 -2.78 -5.28
N GLY A 160 11.56 -2.45 -4.57
CA GLY A 160 11.28 -3.04 -3.25
C GLY A 160 12.22 -2.56 -2.15
N ALA A 161 13.07 -1.55 -2.39
CA ALA A 161 13.91 -0.96 -1.36
C ALA A 161 13.06 -0.33 -0.25
N LEU A 162 13.44 -0.59 1.01
CA LEU A 162 12.79 -0.05 2.20
C LEU A 162 13.51 1.21 2.69
N LEU A 163 12.73 2.20 3.10
CA LEU A 163 13.22 3.41 3.77
C LEU A 163 13.22 3.22 5.29
N ASP A 164 14.18 3.84 5.98
CA ASP A 164 14.17 3.99 7.43
C ASP A 164 13.13 5.06 7.83
N LEU A 165 11.91 4.61 8.15
CA LEU A 165 10.82 5.49 8.55
C LEU A 165 11.14 6.27 9.83
N ARG A 166 11.91 5.71 10.76
CA ARG A 166 12.23 6.38 12.03
C ARG A 166 13.22 7.52 11.82
N ALA A 167 14.19 7.34 10.92
CA ALA A 167 15.08 8.42 10.52
C ALA A 167 14.31 9.57 9.86
N LEU A 168 13.37 9.25 8.98
CA LEU A 168 12.54 10.25 8.31
C LEU A 168 11.54 10.92 9.25
N ALA A 169 10.93 10.19 10.19
CA ALA A 169 10.02 10.73 11.19
C ALA A 169 10.74 11.77 12.05
N ARG A 170 11.92 11.42 12.59
CA ARG A 170 12.77 12.36 13.35
C ARG A 170 13.09 13.61 12.53
N ALA A 171 13.58 13.45 11.31
CA ALA A 171 13.92 14.59 10.46
C ALA A 171 12.72 15.50 10.14
N ALA A 172 11.53 14.93 9.94
CA ALA A 172 10.31 15.69 9.72
C ALA A 172 9.87 16.43 11.00
N HIS A 173 9.84 15.73 12.13
CA HIS A 173 9.37 16.30 13.40
C HIS A 173 10.32 17.37 13.95
N ASP A 174 11.63 17.24 13.73
CA ASP A 174 12.64 18.23 14.15
C ASP A 174 12.37 19.63 13.57
N VAL A 175 11.77 19.69 12.37
CA VAL A 175 11.35 20.96 11.74
C VAL A 175 9.86 21.25 11.92
N GLY A 176 9.11 20.36 12.57
CA GLY A 176 7.66 20.43 12.80
C GLY A 176 6.78 20.01 11.63
N ALA A 177 7.34 19.30 10.64
CA ALA A 177 6.61 18.70 9.52
C ALA A 177 6.04 17.33 9.91
N LEU A 178 5.02 16.86 9.18
CA LEU A 178 4.47 15.50 9.34
C LEU A 178 5.10 14.50 8.36
N LEU A 179 5.26 13.25 8.77
CA LEU A 179 5.64 12.13 7.89
C LEU A 179 4.39 11.38 7.39
N VAL A 180 4.20 11.41 6.07
CA VAL A 180 3.17 10.65 5.36
C VAL A 180 3.82 9.51 4.59
N VAL A 181 3.36 8.28 4.83
CA VAL A 181 3.96 7.07 4.28
C VAL A 181 2.99 6.37 3.34
N ASP A 182 3.37 6.15 2.08
CA ASP A 182 2.72 5.17 1.20
C ASP A 182 3.26 3.75 1.53
N ALA A 183 2.39 2.91 2.09
CA ALA A 183 2.69 1.55 2.49
C ALA A 183 2.14 0.49 1.53
N TYR A 184 1.74 0.84 0.30
CA TYR A 184 1.19 -0.11 -0.67
C TYR A 184 2.09 -1.31 -0.95
N GLN A 185 3.41 -1.13 -0.85
CA GLN A 185 4.39 -2.17 -1.16
C GLN A 185 5.01 -2.83 0.07
N SER A 186 4.56 -2.46 1.27
CA SER A 186 5.11 -2.95 2.54
C SER A 186 4.04 -3.54 3.46
N LEU A 187 2.89 -2.88 3.65
CA LEU A 187 1.90 -3.35 4.63
C LEU A 187 1.37 -4.74 4.27
N GLY A 188 1.44 -5.67 5.22
CA GLY A 188 1.04 -7.07 5.05
C GLY A 188 2.18 -8.00 4.65
N VAL A 189 3.37 -7.49 4.31
CA VAL A 189 4.57 -8.29 4.03
C VAL A 189 5.81 -7.85 4.82
N VAL A 190 5.90 -6.56 5.13
CA VAL A 190 6.89 -5.97 6.05
C VAL A 190 6.14 -5.48 7.29
N PRO A 191 6.65 -5.74 8.51
CA PRO A 191 6.10 -5.15 9.72
C PRO A 191 6.13 -3.61 9.63
N LEU A 192 5.05 -2.98 10.08
CA LEU A 192 4.93 -1.52 10.18
C LEU A 192 4.12 -1.22 11.44
N ASP A 193 4.72 -0.52 12.39
CA ASP A 193 4.05 -0.10 13.62
C ASP A 193 4.05 1.43 13.67
N VAL A 194 2.89 2.05 13.46
CA VAL A 194 2.79 3.50 13.32
C VAL A 194 3.14 4.26 14.61
N ILE A 195 3.11 3.60 15.77
CA ILE A 195 3.52 4.18 17.04
C ILE A 195 5.02 4.04 17.22
N ALA A 196 5.58 2.84 16.99
CA ALA A 196 7.00 2.59 17.16
C ALA A 196 7.86 3.24 16.07
N ASP A 197 7.31 3.42 14.88
CA ASP A 197 7.97 4.06 13.74
C ASP A 197 7.65 5.57 13.64
N ASP A 198 6.82 6.07 14.56
CA ASP A 198 6.45 7.48 14.73
C ASP A 198 5.89 8.14 13.46
N VAL A 199 5.04 7.40 12.73
CA VAL A 199 4.44 7.84 11.48
C VAL A 199 3.15 8.61 11.74
N ASP A 200 2.96 9.75 11.06
CA ASP A 200 1.77 10.60 11.24
C ASP A 200 0.58 10.14 10.41
N VAL A 201 0.83 9.72 9.17
CA VAL A 201 -0.20 9.26 8.24
C VAL A 201 0.34 8.09 7.43
N VAL A 202 -0.48 7.06 7.26
CA VAL A 202 -0.16 5.95 6.34
C VAL A 202 -1.24 5.85 5.29
N LEU A 203 -0.85 5.78 4.02
CA LEU A 203 -1.70 5.43 2.89
C LEU A 203 -1.42 3.98 2.47
N GLY A 204 -2.44 3.30 1.98
CA GLY A 204 -2.26 1.99 1.36
C GLY A 204 -3.54 1.50 0.70
N GLY A 205 -3.58 0.21 0.35
CA GLY A 205 -4.80 -0.38 -0.18
C GLY A 205 -4.80 -1.90 -0.20
N ALA A 206 -5.98 -2.45 -0.48
CA ALA A 206 -6.27 -3.84 -0.24
C ALA A 206 -5.68 -4.79 -1.30
N HIS A 207 -5.55 -4.34 -2.55
CA HIS A 207 -5.32 -5.26 -3.67
C HIS A 207 -3.94 -5.86 -3.82
N LYS A 208 -2.91 -5.34 -3.16
CA LYS A 208 -1.54 -5.87 -3.29
C LYS A 208 -1.32 -6.97 -2.26
N TRP A 209 -0.48 -6.69 -1.28
CA TRP A 209 -0.10 -7.63 -0.23
C TRP A 209 -1.25 -8.01 0.70
N LEU A 210 -2.36 -7.27 0.71
CA LEU A 210 -3.53 -7.57 1.54
C LEU A 210 -4.57 -8.49 0.88
N CYS A 211 -4.34 -8.92 -0.37
CA CYS A 211 -5.20 -9.89 -1.06
C CYS A 211 -6.69 -9.49 -1.14
N GLY A 212 -6.97 -8.20 -1.31
CA GLY A 212 -8.33 -7.64 -1.40
C GLY A 212 -8.63 -6.90 -2.70
N SER A 213 -9.69 -6.07 -2.70
CA SER A 213 -10.19 -5.36 -3.88
C SER A 213 -9.27 -4.23 -4.35
N THR A 214 -9.21 -4.02 -5.67
CA THR A 214 -8.55 -2.87 -6.30
C THR A 214 -9.23 -1.55 -6.01
N GLU A 215 -10.49 -1.60 -5.58
CA GLU A 215 -11.37 -0.45 -5.33
C GLU A 215 -11.39 -0.01 -3.87
N LEU A 216 -10.42 -0.46 -3.07
CA LEU A 216 -10.31 -0.11 -1.66
C LEU A 216 -8.89 0.32 -1.29
N ALA A 217 -8.78 1.57 -0.86
CA ALA A 217 -7.64 2.15 -0.20
C ALA A 217 -7.98 2.47 1.25
N PHE A 218 -6.95 2.61 2.08
CA PHE A 218 -7.09 3.05 3.46
C PHE A 218 -6.08 4.14 3.79
N MET A 219 -6.41 4.93 4.79
CA MET A 219 -5.56 5.94 5.40
C MET A 219 -5.64 5.81 6.91
N TYR A 220 -4.48 5.66 7.55
CA TYR A 220 -4.34 5.90 8.99
C TYR A 220 -3.96 7.35 9.23
N VAL A 221 -4.48 7.96 10.29
CA VAL A 221 -4.07 9.28 10.78
C VAL A 221 -3.78 9.19 12.27
N ARG A 222 -2.64 9.72 12.71
CA ARG A 222 -2.24 9.78 14.12
C ARG A 222 -3.36 10.40 14.95
N ARG A 223 -3.72 9.72 16.05
CA ARG A 223 -4.83 10.12 16.92
C ARG A 223 -4.78 11.59 17.36
N ALA A 224 -3.59 12.11 17.69
CA ALA A 224 -3.41 13.50 18.10
C ALA A 224 -3.72 14.54 17.00
N LEU A 225 -3.68 14.14 15.72
CA LEU A 225 -3.97 15.01 14.58
C LEU A 225 -5.46 15.03 14.22
N LEU A 226 -6.24 14.04 14.67
CA LEU A 226 -7.65 13.93 14.31
C LEU A 226 -8.45 15.15 14.75
N SER A 227 -8.16 15.73 15.93
CA SER A 227 -8.88 16.89 16.43
C SER A 227 -8.55 18.20 15.71
N THR A 228 -7.47 18.27 14.93
CA THR A 228 -6.98 19.50 14.29
C THR A 228 -7.09 19.50 12.78
N LEU A 229 -7.12 18.34 12.13
CA LEU A 229 -7.20 18.23 10.67
C LEU A 229 -8.66 18.27 10.19
N GLU A 230 -9.02 19.30 9.44
CA GLU A 230 -10.36 19.48 8.87
C GLU A 230 -10.33 19.36 7.33
N PRO A 231 -10.72 18.22 6.75
CA PRO A 231 -10.68 18.05 5.30
C PRO A 231 -11.74 18.90 4.60
N ALA A 232 -11.32 19.69 3.61
CA ALA A 232 -12.23 20.46 2.76
C ALA A 232 -12.99 19.58 1.77
N PHE A 233 -12.40 18.46 1.35
CA PHE A 233 -13.07 17.44 0.54
C PHE A 233 -13.73 16.39 1.47
N THR A 234 -15.00 16.59 1.79
CA THR A 234 -15.76 15.78 2.77
C THR A 234 -17.22 15.59 2.33
N GLY A 235 -18.02 14.86 3.10
CA GLY A 235 -19.43 14.56 2.78
C GLY A 235 -20.24 14.07 3.98
N TRP A 236 -21.46 13.60 3.73
CA TRP A 236 -22.46 13.31 4.77
C TRP A 236 -22.05 12.21 5.77
N MET A 237 -21.08 11.37 5.41
CA MET A 237 -20.55 10.32 6.30
C MET A 237 -19.55 10.83 7.34
N ALA A 238 -19.10 12.09 7.24
CA ALA A 238 -18.02 12.65 8.05
C ALA A 238 -18.43 13.13 9.45
N THR A 239 -19.37 12.45 10.09
CA THR A 239 -19.98 12.79 11.38
C THR A 239 -20.10 11.54 12.25
N ASP A 240 -20.27 11.71 13.56
CA ASP A 240 -20.41 10.59 14.50
C ASP A 240 -21.73 9.82 14.31
N ALA A 241 -22.76 10.46 13.73
CA ALA A 241 -24.09 9.88 13.55
C ALA A 241 -24.64 10.10 12.12
N PRO A 242 -24.04 9.48 11.09
CA PRO A 242 -24.40 9.76 9.70
C PRO A 242 -25.84 9.34 9.34
N LEU A 243 -26.35 8.28 9.98
CA LEU A 243 -27.73 7.81 9.77
C LEU A 243 -28.80 8.64 10.53
N SER A 244 -28.40 9.70 11.24
CA SER A 244 -29.36 10.67 11.79
C SER A 244 -29.92 11.61 10.71
N PHE A 245 -29.23 11.76 9.58
CA PHE A 245 -29.53 12.72 8.50
C PHE A 245 -29.69 14.18 8.97
N ALA A 246 -29.19 14.50 10.18
CA ALA A 246 -29.25 15.85 10.71
C ALA A 246 -28.32 16.79 9.90
N PRO A 247 -28.65 18.08 9.77
CA PRO A 247 -27.75 19.07 9.20
C PRO A 247 -26.38 19.05 9.90
N ARG A 248 -25.32 19.33 9.13
CA ARG A 248 -23.93 19.30 9.62
C ARG A 248 -23.77 20.12 10.90
N SER A 249 -23.36 19.48 11.98
CA SER A 249 -23.06 20.12 13.27
C SER A 249 -21.56 20.15 13.59
N ALA A 250 -20.83 19.06 13.33
CA ALA A 250 -19.38 18.96 13.51
C ALA A 250 -18.80 17.78 12.70
N TYR A 251 -17.47 17.77 12.52
CA TYR A 251 -16.77 16.57 12.05
C TYR A 251 -16.77 15.48 13.13
N ALA A 252 -16.73 14.23 12.72
CA ALA A 252 -16.51 13.11 13.65
C ALA A 252 -15.24 13.31 14.50
N GLY A 253 -15.27 12.78 15.72
CA GLY A 253 -14.13 12.84 16.65
C GLY A 253 -12.97 11.89 16.27
N ASP A 254 -13.23 10.93 15.38
CA ASP A 254 -12.31 9.90 14.95
C ASP A 254 -11.98 10.02 13.44
N ALA A 255 -11.33 9.01 12.84
CA ALA A 255 -10.97 9.04 11.42
C ALA A 255 -12.17 9.11 10.46
N TRP A 256 -13.41 8.88 10.91
CA TRP A 256 -14.60 9.08 10.08
C TRP A 256 -14.73 10.52 9.59
N ARG A 257 -14.06 11.51 10.20
CA ARG A 257 -14.01 12.88 9.66
C ARG A 257 -13.44 12.97 8.25
N PHE A 258 -12.62 11.99 7.86
CA PHE A 258 -12.07 11.86 6.51
C PHE A 258 -13.00 11.08 5.57
N ALA A 259 -14.17 10.63 6.03
CA ALA A 259 -15.19 10.08 5.15
C ALA A 259 -15.76 11.16 4.20
N CYS A 260 -16.43 10.72 3.14
CA CYS A 260 -17.03 11.62 2.16
C CYS A 260 -18.50 11.23 1.92
N GLY A 261 -18.82 10.82 0.70
CA GLY A 261 -20.14 10.30 0.34
C GLY A 261 -20.35 8.89 0.84
N THR A 262 -21.37 8.26 0.28
CA THR A 262 -21.72 6.86 0.51
C THR A 262 -20.49 5.95 0.32
N PRO A 263 -20.15 5.09 1.30
CA PRO A 263 -18.86 4.41 1.34
C PRO A 263 -18.78 3.17 0.43
N GLN A 264 -17.56 2.71 0.16
CA GLN A 264 -17.26 1.52 -0.64
C GLN A 264 -17.43 0.22 0.16
N VAL A 265 -18.68 -0.14 0.43
CA VAL A 265 -19.01 -1.30 1.27
C VAL A 265 -18.58 -2.62 0.63
N LEU A 266 -18.96 -2.88 -0.63
CA LEU A 266 -18.63 -4.15 -1.28
C LEU A 266 -17.11 -4.39 -1.35
N PRO A 267 -16.29 -3.41 -1.79
CA PRO A 267 -14.83 -3.55 -1.73
C PRO A 267 -14.30 -3.88 -0.33
N ALA A 268 -14.83 -3.29 0.74
CA ALA A 268 -14.45 -3.63 2.11
C ALA A 268 -14.84 -5.06 2.50
N LEU A 269 -16.06 -5.50 2.18
CA LEU A 269 -16.56 -6.85 2.47
C LEU A 269 -15.70 -7.94 1.81
N VAL A 270 -15.36 -7.77 0.52
CA VAL A 270 -14.54 -8.76 -0.18
C VAL A 270 -13.08 -8.71 0.30
N SER A 271 -12.56 -7.51 0.60
CA SER A 271 -11.18 -7.33 1.07
C SER A 271 -10.97 -7.87 2.48
N GLN A 272 -12.02 -7.91 3.31
CA GLN A 272 -11.97 -8.50 4.64
C GLN A 272 -11.49 -9.96 4.60
N ARG A 273 -11.81 -10.71 3.53
CA ARG A 273 -11.42 -12.13 3.41
C ARG A 273 -9.90 -12.29 3.29
N GLY A 274 -9.26 -11.47 2.47
CA GLY A 274 -7.80 -11.47 2.35
C GLY A 274 -7.15 -11.03 3.66
N LEU A 275 -7.67 -9.96 4.25
CA LEU A 275 -7.19 -9.40 5.51
C LEU A 275 -7.28 -10.41 6.67
N ASP A 276 -8.40 -11.12 6.82
CA ASP A 276 -8.60 -12.13 7.86
C ASP A 276 -7.62 -13.30 7.72
N LEU A 277 -7.37 -13.77 6.48
CA LEU A 277 -6.39 -14.83 6.23
C LEU A 277 -4.98 -14.39 6.64
N LEU A 278 -4.57 -13.17 6.27
CA LEU A 278 -3.24 -12.65 6.57
C LEU A 278 -3.05 -12.39 8.06
N LEU A 279 -4.07 -11.86 8.74
CA LEU A 279 -4.07 -11.71 10.21
C LEU A 279 -4.01 -13.07 10.92
N GLY A 280 -4.64 -14.11 10.37
CA GLY A 280 -4.57 -15.47 10.89
C GLY A 280 -3.18 -16.11 10.77
N VAL A 281 -2.42 -15.77 9.72
CA VAL A 281 -1.03 -16.21 9.57
C VAL A 281 -0.06 -15.37 10.41
N GLY A 282 -0.31 -14.06 10.48
CA GLY A 282 0.54 -13.09 11.15
C GLY A 282 1.67 -12.55 10.27
N VAL A 283 1.88 -11.24 10.33
CA VAL A 283 2.87 -10.53 9.48
C VAL A 283 4.30 -11.02 9.71
N ALA A 284 4.66 -11.43 10.93
CA ALA A 284 6.00 -11.96 11.23
C ALA A 284 6.30 -13.24 10.44
N ALA A 285 5.34 -14.17 10.35
CA ALA A 285 5.50 -15.39 9.57
C ALA A 285 5.55 -15.10 8.06
N ILE A 286 4.70 -14.16 7.59
CA ILE A 286 4.72 -13.70 6.20
C ILE A 286 6.08 -13.08 5.85
N ARG A 287 6.63 -12.23 6.73
CA ARG A 287 7.92 -11.59 6.56
C ARG A 287 9.06 -12.60 6.49
N ALA A 288 9.09 -13.58 7.39
CA ALA A 288 10.10 -14.63 7.39
C ALA A 288 10.11 -15.42 6.07
N HIS A 289 8.92 -15.81 5.60
CA HIS A 289 8.77 -16.51 4.31
C HIS A 289 9.19 -15.63 3.13
N SER A 290 8.76 -14.37 3.12
CA SER A 290 9.12 -13.39 2.10
C SER A 290 10.64 -13.21 2.01
N LEU A 291 11.33 -13.11 3.15
CA LEU A 291 12.80 -13.00 3.19
C LEU A 291 13.48 -14.26 2.64
N ALA A 292 13.00 -15.45 2.97
CA ALA A 292 13.54 -16.70 2.44
C ALA A 292 13.37 -16.80 0.91
N CYS A 293 12.16 -16.50 0.42
CA CYS A 293 11.86 -16.49 -1.01
C CYS A 293 12.71 -15.46 -1.78
N THR A 294 12.79 -14.22 -1.27
CA THR A 294 13.56 -13.16 -1.93
C THR A 294 15.07 -13.42 -1.87
N ALA A 295 15.59 -13.96 -0.75
CA ALA A 295 17.00 -14.36 -0.66
C ALA A 295 17.35 -15.44 -1.69
N ARG A 296 16.45 -16.42 -1.89
CA ARG A 296 16.62 -17.47 -2.90
C ARG A 296 16.69 -16.89 -4.31
N ILE A 297 15.78 -15.98 -4.65
CA ILE A 297 15.77 -15.30 -5.96
C ILE A 297 17.08 -14.51 -6.15
N VAL A 298 17.48 -13.73 -5.14
CA VAL A 298 18.72 -12.94 -5.19
C VAL A 298 19.94 -13.83 -5.42
N ALA A 299 20.08 -14.92 -4.67
CA ALA A 299 21.20 -15.84 -4.80
C ALA A 299 21.27 -16.49 -6.20
N ARG A 300 20.13 -16.98 -6.70
CA ARG A 300 20.07 -17.64 -8.02
C ARG A 300 20.31 -16.68 -9.18
N CYS A 301 19.70 -15.51 -9.14
CA CYS A 301 19.93 -14.50 -10.18
C CYS A 301 21.36 -13.95 -10.14
N GLY A 302 21.92 -13.77 -8.95
CA GLY A 302 23.32 -13.34 -8.77
C GLY A 302 24.33 -14.35 -9.35
N ALA A 303 24.11 -15.65 -9.13
CA ALA A 303 24.96 -16.72 -9.69
C ALA A 303 24.96 -16.74 -11.24
N GLU A 304 23.91 -16.21 -11.86
CA GLU A 304 23.76 -16.10 -13.33
C GLU A 304 24.21 -14.73 -13.89
N GLY A 305 24.81 -13.88 -13.05
CA GLY A 305 25.23 -12.53 -13.45
C GLY A 305 24.05 -11.66 -13.91
N ILE A 306 22.86 -11.86 -13.35
CA ILE A 306 21.71 -10.98 -13.59
C ILE A 306 21.82 -9.78 -12.65
N ALA A 307 21.80 -8.55 -13.18
CA ALA A 307 21.82 -7.37 -12.33
C ALA A 307 20.52 -7.23 -11.53
N ILE A 308 20.65 -6.97 -10.24
CA ILE A 308 19.54 -6.87 -9.28
C ILE A 308 19.46 -5.42 -8.82
N ALA A 309 18.28 -4.80 -8.98
CA ALA A 309 18.03 -3.42 -8.56
C ALA A 309 17.45 -3.32 -7.13
N THR A 310 17.20 -4.46 -6.50
CA THR A 310 16.74 -4.59 -5.11
C THR A 310 17.95 -4.67 -4.16
N PRO A 311 17.91 -4.04 -2.97
CA PRO A 311 18.96 -4.18 -1.98
C PRO A 311 19.21 -5.66 -1.57
N PRO A 312 20.48 -6.09 -1.42
CA PRO A 312 20.77 -7.42 -0.91
C PRO A 312 20.49 -7.57 0.59
N GLU A 313 20.53 -6.48 1.35
CA GLU A 313 20.35 -6.47 2.80
C GLU A 313 18.89 -6.80 3.17
N PRO A 314 18.63 -7.81 4.03
CA PRO A 314 17.28 -8.23 4.38
C PRO A 314 16.41 -7.13 4.98
N ASP A 315 16.98 -6.28 5.82
CA ASP A 315 16.32 -5.15 6.50
C ASP A 315 16.01 -3.97 5.55
N ARG A 316 16.74 -3.84 4.45
CA ARG A 316 16.48 -2.86 3.37
C ARG A 316 15.64 -3.41 2.23
N ARG A 317 15.28 -4.70 2.26
CA ARG A 317 14.53 -5.39 1.19
C ARG A 317 13.09 -5.69 1.59
N GLY A 318 12.13 -5.21 0.78
CA GLY A 318 10.71 -5.55 0.85
C GLY A 318 10.38 -6.93 0.27
N GLY A 319 9.17 -7.09 -0.28
CA GLY A 319 8.71 -8.35 -0.88
C GLY A 319 9.03 -8.54 -2.37
N ILE A 320 9.74 -7.58 -3.00
CA ILE A 320 10.00 -7.54 -4.44
C ILE A 320 11.48 -7.83 -4.70
N VAL A 321 11.77 -8.65 -5.70
CA VAL A 321 13.10 -8.69 -6.34
C VAL A 321 12.98 -8.17 -7.77
N ALA A 322 13.69 -7.08 -8.04
CA ALA A 322 13.72 -6.38 -9.31
C ALA A 322 15.00 -6.73 -10.08
N LEU A 323 14.84 -7.26 -11.28
CA LEU A 323 15.90 -7.70 -12.16
C LEU A 323 16.02 -6.75 -13.35
N ARG A 324 17.26 -6.38 -13.68
CA ARG A 324 17.60 -5.45 -14.75
C ARG A 324 18.51 -6.14 -15.77
N PHE A 325 18.05 -6.24 -17.00
CA PHE A 325 18.84 -6.73 -18.13
C PHE A 325 18.17 -6.34 -19.47
N PRO A 326 18.94 -6.25 -20.57
CA PRO A 326 18.39 -6.02 -21.91
C PRO A 326 17.32 -7.06 -22.26
N GLY A 327 16.20 -6.64 -22.85
CA GLY A 327 15.13 -7.56 -23.22
C GLY A 327 14.25 -8.06 -22.07
N SER A 328 14.41 -7.52 -20.85
CA SER A 328 13.65 -7.97 -19.67
C SER A 328 12.12 -7.87 -19.80
N GLN A 329 11.62 -6.92 -20.59
CA GLN A 329 10.18 -6.82 -20.88
C GLN A 329 9.69 -7.99 -21.74
N GLN A 330 10.44 -8.34 -22.78
CA GLN A 330 10.11 -9.44 -23.68
C GLN A 330 10.23 -10.78 -22.95
N VAL A 331 11.25 -10.95 -22.09
CA VAL A 331 11.36 -12.14 -21.22
C VAL A 331 10.16 -12.23 -20.27
N GLN A 332 9.73 -11.12 -19.66
CA GLN A 332 8.54 -11.11 -18.80
C GLN A 332 7.27 -11.55 -19.57
N GLN A 333 7.10 -11.10 -20.81
CA GLN A 333 5.97 -11.52 -21.66
C GLN A 333 6.01 -13.02 -21.99
N ARG A 334 7.19 -13.57 -22.25
CA ARG A 334 7.35 -15.02 -22.51
C ARG A 334 7.15 -15.86 -21.25
N LEU A 335 7.56 -15.37 -20.08
CA LEU A 335 7.23 -15.98 -18.79
C LEU A 335 5.72 -16.04 -18.59
N LEU A 336 5.01 -14.94 -18.84
CA LEU A 336 3.55 -14.89 -18.74
C LEU A 336 2.88 -15.90 -19.69
N ALA A 337 3.32 -15.97 -20.95
CA ALA A 337 2.81 -16.94 -21.93
C ALA A 337 3.07 -18.39 -21.52
N ALA A 338 4.11 -18.64 -20.71
CA ALA A 338 4.43 -19.94 -20.14
C ALA A 338 3.76 -20.22 -18.77
N GLY A 339 2.85 -19.35 -18.31
CA GLY A 339 2.15 -19.53 -17.04
C GLY A 339 2.92 -19.06 -15.80
N HIS A 340 3.97 -18.25 -15.96
CA HIS A 340 4.70 -17.60 -14.87
C HIS A 340 4.34 -16.11 -14.79
N VAL A 341 3.45 -15.76 -13.87
CA VAL A 341 2.93 -14.40 -13.73
C VAL A 341 3.88 -13.56 -12.88
N THR A 342 4.57 -12.64 -13.53
CA THR A 342 5.45 -11.61 -12.93
C THR A 342 5.05 -10.23 -13.48
N SER A 343 5.66 -9.13 -13.04
CA SER A 343 5.38 -7.79 -13.60
C SER A 343 6.60 -7.07 -14.13
N TRP A 344 6.35 -6.04 -14.95
CA TRP A 344 7.39 -5.17 -15.48
C TRP A 344 7.04 -3.68 -15.25
N ARG A 345 8.00 -2.90 -14.76
CA ARG A 345 7.92 -1.44 -14.54
C ARG A 345 9.29 -0.79 -14.76
N GLY A 346 9.81 -0.86 -15.98
CA GLY A 346 11.20 -0.50 -16.30
C GLY A 346 12.24 -1.55 -15.85
N VAL A 347 11.84 -2.45 -14.96
CA VAL A 347 12.56 -3.63 -14.47
C VAL A 347 11.59 -4.81 -14.39
N LEU A 348 12.08 -6.05 -14.56
CA LEU A 348 11.28 -7.25 -14.31
C LEU A 348 11.20 -7.46 -12.80
N ARG A 349 10.01 -7.64 -12.24
CA ARG A 349 9.77 -7.77 -10.82
C ARG A 349 9.15 -9.13 -10.50
N ILE A 350 9.78 -9.84 -9.58
CA ILE A 350 9.29 -11.10 -9.00
C ILE A 350 8.90 -10.82 -7.55
N ALA A 351 7.65 -11.10 -7.20
CA ALA A 351 7.05 -10.73 -5.92
C ALA A 351 6.28 -11.91 -5.30
N PRO A 352 6.99 -12.87 -4.67
CA PRO A 352 6.36 -13.97 -3.96
C PRO A 352 5.64 -13.48 -2.70
N HIS A 353 4.57 -14.17 -2.32
CA HIS A 353 3.86 -14.01 -1.05
C HIS A 353 3.92 -15.31 -0.23
N ILE A 354 3.27 -15.33 0.93
CA ILE A 354 3.17 -16.44 1.87
C ILE A 354 2.61 -17.72 1.25
N TYR A 355 1.82 -17.59 0.19
CA TYR A 355 1.28 -18.74 -0.51
C TYR A 355 2.28 -19.36 -1.48
N ASN A 356 3.36 -18.70 -1.89
CA ASN A 356 4.29 -19.25 -2.88
C ASN A 356 5.24 -20.29 -2.29
N THR A 357 5.60 -21.30 -3.08
CA THR A 357 6.59 -22.32 -2.67
C THR A 357 7.94 -22.07 -3.32
N PHE A 358 8.99 -22.72 -2.80
CA PHE A 358 10.33 -22.61 -3.40
C PHE A 358 10.38 -23.29 -4.77
N GLU A 359 9.63 -24.37 -4.98
CA GLU A 359 9.54 -25.08 -6.26
C GLU A 359 8.94 -24.19 -7.35
N GLU A 360 7.89 -23.43 -7.03
CA GLU A 360 7.30 -22.44 -7.96
C GLU A 360 8.29 -21.35 -8.33
N ILE A 361 9.04 -20.85 -7.34
CA ILE A 361 10.09 -19.86 -7.55
C ILE A 361 11.17 -20.43 -8.46
N ASP A 362 11.66 -21.63 -8.19
CA ASP A 362 12.69 -22.28 -9.00
C ASP A 362 12.25 -22.51 -10.43
N ALA A 363 11.04 -23.02 -10.64
CA ALA A 363 10.49 -23.23 -11.97
C ALA A 363 10.42 -21.91 -12.75
N CYS A 364 10.00 -20.81 -12.11
CA CYS A 364 10.01 -19.49 -12.73
C CYS A 364 11.42 -19.02 -13.08
N LEU A 365 12.39 -19.23 -12.19
CA LEU A 365 13.77 -18.79 -12.40
C LEU A 365 14.48 -19.59 -13.49
N ASP A 366 14.28 -20.91 -13.53
CA ASP A 366 14.83 -21.75 -14.59
C ASP A 366 14.32 -21.31 -15.96
N ARG A 367 13.00 -21.04 -16.06
CA ARG A 367 12.43 -20.50 -17.29
C ARG A 367 12.99 -19.11 -17.61
N LEU A 368 13.10 -18.21 -16.62
CA LEU A 368 13.63 -16.87 -16.82
C LEU A 368 15.06 -16.91 -17.38
N ILE A 369 15.91 -17.76 -16.82
CA ILE A 369 17.31 -17.92 -17.22
C ILE A 369 17.39 -18.47 -18.64
N ALA A 370 16.60 -19.49 -18.97
CA ALA A 370 16.53 -20.04 -20.32
C ALA A 370 16.08 -18.97 -21.35
N GLU A 371 15.02 -18.22 -21.03
CA GLU A 371 14.47 -17.16 -21.90
C GLU A 371 15.41 -15.97 -22.07
N ARG A 372 16.21 -15.65 -21.05
CA ARG A 372 17.26 -14.63 -21.14
C ARG A 372 18.39 -15.11 -22.04
N ARG A 373 18.87 -16.34 -21.87
CA ARG A 373 19.96 -16.91 -22.68
C ARG A 373 19.59 -17.05 -24.16
N ALA A 374 18.32 -17.30 -24.47
CA ALA A 374 17.83 -17.36 -25.85
C ALA A 374 17.63 -15.98 -26.51
N ALA A 375 17.66 -14.90 -25.73
CA ALA A 375 17.46 -13.53 -26.20
C ALA A 375 18.75 -12.71 -26.36
N VAL A 376 19.86 -13.26 -25.86
CA VAL A 376 21.24 -12.81 -26.11
C VAL A 376 21.75 -13.58 -27.32
#